data_AF-A0A353NPZ1-F1
#
_entry.id   AF-A0A353NPZ1-F1
#
_cell.length_a   1.000
_cell.length_b   1.000
_cell.length_c   1.000
_cell.angle_alpha   90.00
_cell.angle_beta   90.00
_cell.angle_gamma   90.00
#
_symmetry.space_group_name_H-M   'P 1'
#
loop_
_entity.id
_entity.type
_entity.pdbx_description
1 polymer ?
#
loop_
_entity_poly.entity_id
_entity_poly.type
_entity_poly.pdbx_seq_one_letter_code
_entity_poly.pdbx_strand_id
1 'polypeptide(L)' 'MGIMRLARTYSTERMEAASHRALTSGACSYKSIASILEKGLDQVPFRQESKPATVLNHANVRGPEYYSEKEE' A
#
# COMPACT_ATOMS: atom_id res chain seq x y z
N MET A 1 22.31 10.28 7.21
CA MET A 1 21.24 10.77 6.30
C MET A 1 19.96 10.02 6.63
N GLY A 2 18.93 10.70 7.13
CA GLY A 2 17.71 10.05 7.66
C GLY A 2 16.45 10.43 6.89
N ILE A 3 15.39 9.63 7.06
CA ILE A 3 14.10 9.79 6.37
C ILE A 3 13.46 11.18 6.62
N MET A 4 13.65 11.75 7.82
CA MET A 4 13.13 13.08 8.17
C MET A 4 13.73 14.21 7.32
N ARG A 5 14.93 14.03 6.77
CA ARG A 5 15.51 15.02 5.86
C ARG A 5 14.87 14.95 4.49
N LEU A 6 14.57 13.75 3.99
CA LEU A 6 13.81 13.57 2.74
C LEU A 6 12.42 14.21 2.86
N ALA A 7 11.76 14.07 4.01
CA ALA A 7 10.45 14.67 4.27
C ALA A 7 10.46 16.22 4.22
N ARG A 8 11.62 16.85 4.39
CA ARG A 8 11.79 18.30 4.25
C ARG A 8 12.11 18.73 2.82
N THR A 9 12.64 17.82 2.00
CA THR A 9 13.05 18.10 0.61
C THR A 9 11.92 17.81 -0.38
N TYR A 10 11.14 16.77 -0.13
CA TYR A 10 10.01 16.36 -0.97
C TYR A 10 8.69 16.73 -0.31
N SER A 11 7.65 16.98 -1.10
CA SER A 11 6.30 17.22 -0.58
C SER A 11 5.75 15.99 0.13
N THR A 12 4.80 16.21 1.02
CA THR A 12 4.08 15.15 1.75
C THR A 12 3.45 14.14 0.79
N GLU A 13 2.78 14.63 -0.26
CA GLU A 13 2.13 13.79 -1.28
C GLU A 13 3.12 12.81 -1.94
N ARG A 14 4.30 13.31 -2.35
CA ARG A 14 5.34 12.46 -2.96
C ARG A 14 5.92 11.47 -1.95
N MET A 15 6.07 11.88 -0.69
CA MET A 15 6.54 11.00 0.37
C MET A 15 5.57 9.85 0.65
N GLU A 16 4.27 10.12 0.67
CA GLU A 16 3.23 9.11 0.85
C GLU A 16 3.19 8.15 -0.33
N ALA A 17 3.20 8.66 -1.57
CA ALA A 17 3.24 7.85 -2.78
C ALA A 17 4.50 6.96 -2.83
N ALA A 18 5.66 7.50 -2.48
CA ALA A 18 6.91 6.72 -2.40
C ALA A 18 6.85 5.65 -1.30
N SER A 19 6.27 5.97 -0.14
CA SER A 19 6.10 5.02 0.98
C SER A 19 5.14 3.89 0.62
N HIS A 20 4.03 4.22 -0.04
CA HIS A 20 3.09 3.23 -0.56
C HIS A 20 3.74 2.29 -1.58
N ARG A 21 4.55 2.85 -2.50
CA ARG A 21 5.33 2.06 -3.46
C ARG A 21 6.40 1.19 -2.78
N ALA A 22 7.07 1.70 -1.75
CA ALA A 22 8.04 0.94 -0.97
C ALA A 22 7.38 -0.23 -0.21
N LEU A 23 6.21 -0.01 0.39
CA LEU A 23 5.45 -1.05 1.08
C LEU A 23 4.98 -2.16 0.14
N THR A 24 4.40 -1.78 -1.00
CA THR A 24 3.92 -2.73 -2.02
C THR A 24 5.05 -3.55 -2.65
N SER A 25 6.25 -2.97 -2.77
CA SER A 25 7.45 -3.67 -3.27
C SER A 25 8.29 -4.35 -2.18
N GLY A 26 7.95 -4.19 -0.90
CA GLY A 26 8.73 -4.69 0.24
C GLY A 26 10.08 -3.98 0.46
N ALA A 27 10.31 -2.84 -0.19
CA ALA A 27 11.58 -2.11 -0.19
C ALA A 27 11.55 -0.89 0.76
N CYS A 28 11.26 -1.10 2.04
CA CYS A 28 11.13 -0.04 3.06
C CYS A 28 12.47 0.50 3.61
N SER A 29 13.54 0.47 2.80
CA SER A 29 14.84 1.01 3.20
C SER A 29 14.95 2.50 2.84
N TYR A 30 15.76 3.25 3.59
CA TYR A 30 16.06 4.65 3.25
C TYR A 30 16.55 4.80 1.79
N LYS A 31 17.48 3.93 1.36
CA LYS A 31 18.03 3.95 0.01
C LYS A 31 16.96 3.71 -1.06
N SER A 32 16.03 2.79 -0.79
CA SER A 32 14.91 2.50 -1.70
C SER A 32 13.96 3.69 -1.81
N ILE A 33 13.54 4.27 -0.69
CA ILE A 33 12.64 5.43 -0.69
C ILE A 33 13.31 6.63 -1.36
N ALA A 34 14.59 6.88 -1.05
CA ALA A 34 15.37 7.91 -1.71
C ALA A 34 15.45 7.69 -3.23
N SER A 35 15.72 6.46 -3.68
CA SER A 35 15.78 6.14 -5.11
C SER A 35 14.42 6.24 -5.80
N ILE A 36 13.33 5.90 -5.11
CA ILE A 36 11.96 6.06 -5.63
C ILE A 36 11.66 7.54 -5.88
N LEU A 37 11.98 8.41 -4.91
CA LEU A 37 11.76 9.86 -4.99
C LEU A 37 12.70 10.54 -6.00
N GLU A 38 13.96 10.10 -6.07
CA GLU A 38 14.96 10.63 -7.01
C GLU A 38 14.59 10.30 -8.46
N LYS A 39 14.13 9.07 -8.72
CA LYS A 39 13.74 8.60 -10.06
C LYS A 39 12.31 8.96 -10.45
N GLY A 40 11.55 9.64 -9.59
CA GLY A 40 10.15 10.00 -9.86
C GLY A 40 9.23 8.79 -9.96
N LEU A 41 9.63 7.65 -9.37
CA LEU A 41 8.83 6.42 -9.39
C LEU A 41 7.55 6.57 -8.55
N ASP A 42 7.48 7.54 -7.65
CA ASP A 42 6.25 7.90 -6.95
C ASP A 42 5.12 8.36 -7.89
N GLN A 43 5.44 8.90 -9.07
CA GLN A 43 4.44 9.42 -10.04
C GLN A 43 4.06 8.39 -11.11
N VAL A 44 4.83 7.32 -11.25
CA VAL A 44 4.55 6.29 -12.25
C VAL A 44 3.43 5.41 -11.70
N PRO A 45 2.32 5.21 -12.46
CA PRO A 45 1.24 4.34 -12.05
C PRO A 45 1.78 2.93 -11.81
N PHE A 46 1.91 2.57 -10.53
CA PHE A 46 2.25 1.23 -10.13
C PHE A 46 0.99 0.40 -10.31
N ARG A 47 1.01 -0.56 -11.24
CA ARG A 47 -0.10 -1.48 -11.41
C ARG A 47 -0.19 -2.32 -10.13
N GLN A 48 -1.06 -1.90 -9.22
CA GLN A 48 -1.52 -2.78 -8.15
C GLN A 48 -2.15 -3.96 -8.84
N GLU A 49 -1.48 -5.10 -8.79
CA GLU A 49 -2.14 -6.37 -9.00
C GLU A 49 -3.19 -6.45 -7.90
N SER A 50 -4.41 -6.07 -8.23
CA SER A 50 -5.59 -6.40 -7.45
C SER A 50 -5.61 -7.91 -7.40
N LYS A 51 -4.98 -8.49 -6.37
CA LYS A 51 -5.20 -9.89 -6.03
C LYS A 51 -6.71 -10.00 -5.94
N PRO A 52 -7.36 -10.81 -6.80
CA PRO A 52 -8.77 -11.03 -6.65
C PRO A 52 -8.93 -11.47 -5.20
N ALA A 53 -9.86 -10.84 -4.49
CA ALA A 53 -10.31 -11.33 -3.21
C ALA A 53 -10.96 -12.68 -3.52
N THR A 54 -10.14 -13.72 -3.61
CA THR A 54 -10.61 -15.09 -3.56
C THR A 54 -11.15 -15.21 -2.16
N VAL A 55 -12.44 -14.93 -2.01
CA VAL A 55 -13.24 -15.53 -0.96
C VAL A 55 -13.03 -17.02 -1.16
N LEU A 56 -12.10 -17.57 -0.37
CA LEU A 56 -11.92 -19.01 -0.27
C LEU A 56 -13.27 -19.52 0.23
N ASN A 57 -14.09 -20.02 -0.69
CA ASN A 57 -15.32 -20.73 -0.35
C ASN A 57 -14.88 -21.97 0.43
N HIS A 58 -14.86 -21.83 1.74
CA HIS A 58 -14.55 -22.89 2.67
C HIS A 58 -15.82 -23.25 3.41
N ALA A 59 -16.03 -24.54 3.69
CA ALA A 59 -17.24 -25.03 4.36
C ALA A 59 -17.53 -24.36 5.72
N ASN A 60 -16.52 -23.75 6.33
CA ASN A 60 -16.60 -23.09 7.63
C ASN A 60 -16.63 -21.56 7.57
N VAL A 61 -16.53 -20.95 6.38
CA VAL A 61 -16.59 -19.50 6.23
C VAL A 61 -18.06 -19.12 6.06
N ARG A 62 -18.61 -18.43 7.06
CA ARG A 62 -19.99 -17.95 7.05
C ARG A 62 -20.06 -16.65 6.24
N GLY A 63 -20.96 -16.61 5.26
CA GLY A 63 -21.15 -15.46 4.38
C GLY A 63 -21.76 -14.25 5.10
N PRO A 64 -21.81 -13.09 4.43
CA PRO A 64 -22.44 -11.87 4.97
C PRO A 64 -23.91 -12.08 5.35
N GLU A 65 -24.61 -13.03 4.72
CA GLU A 65 -25.93 -13.49 5.14
C GLU A 65 -26.01 -13.92 6.62
N TYR A 66 -24.94 -14.49 7.22
CA TYR A 66 -24.96 -14.93 8.62
C TYR A 66 -25.09 -13.79 9.64
N TYR A 67 -24.65 -12.58 9.27
CA TYR A 67 -24.72 -11.39 10.14
C TYR A 67 -25.89 -10.47 9.76
N SER A 68 -26.67 -10.83 8.75
CA SER A 68 -27.74 -9.99 8.21
C SER A 68 -29.11 -10.24 8.88
N GLU A 69 -29.21 -11.23 9.77
CA GLU A 69 -30.37 -11.39 10.65
C GLU A 69 -30.33 -10.32 11.73
N LYS A 70 -30.97 -9.18 11.41
CA LYS A 70 -31.40 -8.19 12.39
C LYS A 70 -32.25 -8.88 13.46
N GLU A 71 -31.79 -8.71 14.69
CA GLU A 71 -32.55 -8.44 15.90
C GLU A 71 -34.07 -8.27 15.68
N GLU A 72 -34.85 -9.23 16.22
CA GLU A 72 -36.24 -9.07 16.66
C GLU A 72 -36.31 -9.51 18.14
#